data_AF-K1YGP2-F1
#
_entry.id   AF-K1YGP2-F1
#
_cell.length_a   1.000
_cell.length_b   1.000
_cell.length_c   1.000
_cell.angle_alpha   90.00
_cell.angle_beta   90.00
_cell.angle_gamma   90.00
#
_symmetry.space_group_name_H-M   'P 1'
#
loop_
_entity.id
_entity.type
_entity.pdbx_description
1 polymer ?
#
loop_
_entity_poly.entity_id
_entity_poly.type
_entity_poly.pdbx_seq_one_letter_code
_entity_poly.pdbx_strand_id
1 'polypeptide(L)' 'RPLRLVRHAGHGSWDETALAILALTKMNWNNDALYDPLPVTIGYSKVLARVVKRMSGLGSAPYQFRFFM' A
#
# COMPACT_ATOMS: atom_id res chain seq x y z
N ARG A 1 7.84 -4.70 13.55
CA ARG A 1 8.74 -3.52 13.49
C ARG A 1 7.85 -2.28 13.31
N PRO A 2 8.06 -1.20 14.06
CA PRO A 2 7.24 0.00 13.93
C PRO A 2 7.48 0.71 12.59
N LEU A 3 6.46 1.43 12.11
CA LEU A 3 6.56 2.31 10.96
C LEU A 3 6.96 3.72 11.41
N ARG A 4 7.95 4.31 10.74
CA ARG A 4 8.29 5.71 10.92
C ARG A 4 7.36 6.56 10.06
N LEU A 5 6.60 7.44 10.70
CA LEU A 5 5.73 8.40 10.01
C LEU A 5 6.42 9.75 9.94
N VAL A 6 6.43 10.36 8.75
CA VAL A 6 7.01 11.69 8.51
C VAL A 6 5.99 12.53 7.73
N ARG A 7 5.62 13.69 8.28
CA ARG A 7 4.76 14.64 7.58
C ARG A 7 5.64 15.65 6.87
N HIS A 8 5.58 15.64 5.55
CA HIS A 8 6.32 16.60 4.72
C HIS A 8 5.53 17.91 4.52
N ALA A 9 4.20 17.83 4.53
CA ALA A 9 3.28 18.97 4.41
C ALA A 9 1.93 18.65 5.06
N GLY A 10 1.12 19.66 5.35
CA GLY A 10 -0.20 19.55 5.98
C GLY A 10 -0.23 20.00 7.45
N HIS A 11 -1.43 20.29 7.94
CA HIS A 11 -1.69 20.75 9.32
C HIS A 11 -2.52 19.71 10.08
N GLY A 12 -2.66 19.87 11.41
CA GLY A 12 -3.48 19.01 12.26
C GLY A 12 -2.69 18.05 13.15
N SER A 13 -3.37 17.35 14.05
CA SER A 13 -2.75 16.40 14.98
C SER A 13 -2.29 15.13 14.25
N TRP A 14 -1.54 14.27 14.95
CA TRP A 14 -1.11 12.99 14.41
C TRP A 14 -2.13 11.87 14.60
N ASP A 15 -3.09 12.03 15.50
CA ASP A 15 -4.01 10.96 15.92
C ASP A 15 -4.81 10.42 14.73
N GLU A 16 -5.45 11.30 13.97
CA GLU A 16 -6.26 10.91 12.80
C GLU A 16 -5.39 10.26 11.72
N THR A 17 -4.21 10.82 11.45
CA THR A 17 -3.30 10.28 10.43
C THR A 17 -2.77 8.90 10.84
N ALA A 18 -2.36 8.74 12.10
CA ALA A 18 -1.87 7.48 12.63
C ALA A 18 -2.97 6.41 12.65
N LEU A 19 -4.19 6.79 13.06
CA LEU A 19 -5.35 5.90 13.05
C LEU A 19 -5.71 5.46 11.63
N ALA A 20 -5.71 6.38 10.66
CA ALA A 20 -5.95 6.06 9.25
C ALA A 20 -4.89 5.11 8.70
N ILE A 21 -3.60 5.34 9.00
CA ILE A 21 -2.52 4.44 8.58
C ILE A 21 -2.70 3.05 9.19
N LEU A 22 -3.06 2.96 10.48
CA LEU A 22 -3.34 1.69 11.16
C LEU A 22 -4.61 1.01 10.61
N ALA A 23 -5.62 1.77 10.19
CA ALA A 23 -6.79 1.21 9.53
C ALA A 23 -6.40 0.61 8.17
N LEU A 24 -5.57 1.31 7.40
CA LEU A 24 -5.08 0.84 6.10
C LEU A 24 -4.21 -0.42 6.17
N THR A 25 -3.61 -0.76 7.32
CA THR A 25 -2.92 -2.05 7.48
C THR A 25 -3.88 -3.23 7.53
N LYS A 26 -5.18 -3.00 7.72
CA LYS A 26 -6.23 -4.04 7.83
C LYS A 26 -7.04 -4.20 6.54
N MET A 27 -6.64 -3.50 5.48
CA MET A 27 -7.41 -3.39 4.24
C MET A 27 -6.83 -4.26 3.12
N ASN A 28 -6.16 -5.35 3.47
CA ASN A 28 -5.72 -6.34 2.48
C ASN A 28 -6.83 -7.37 2.26
N TRP A 29 -7.34 -7.43 1.03
CA TRP A 29 -8.43 -8.35 0.64
C TRP A 29 -7.89 -9.69 0.12
N ASN A 30 -6.57 -9.87 0.10
CA ASN A 30 -5.92 -11.08 -0.42
C ASN A 30 -5.39 -12.02 0.67
N ASN A 31 -5.62 -11.70 1.94
CA ASN A 31 -5.31 -12.60 3.04
C ASN A 31 -6.38 -12.54 4.14
N ASP A 32 -6.32 -13.48 5.07
CA ASP A 32 -7.17 -13.61 6.26
C ASP A 32 -6.46 -13.13 7.54
N ALA A 33 -5.31 -12.46 7.40
CA ALA A 33 -4.56 -11.95 8.54
C ALA A 33 -5.27 -10.74 9.15
N LEU A 34 -5.13 -10.57 10.46
CA LEU A 34 -5.75 -9.43 11.16
C LEU A 34 -5.23 -8.06 10.67
N TYR A 35 -3.95 -8.00 10.29
CA TYR A 35 -3.31 -6.81 9.72
C TYR A 35 -1.99 -7.18 9.03
N ASP A 36 -1.57 -6.33 8.09
CA ASP A 36 -0.25 -6.40 7.46
C ASP A 36 0.77 -5.45 8.09
N PRO A 37 2.09 -5.73 7.96
CA PRO A 37 3.13 -4.82 8.45
C PRO A 37 3.19 -3.46 7.74
N LEU A 38 2.51 -3.30 6.59
CA LEU A 38 2.48 -2.07 5.79
C LEU A 38 1.02 -1.69 5.51
N PRO A 39 0.68 -0.39 5.46
CA PRO A 39 -0.63 0.03 4.99
C PRO A 39 -0.81 -0.40 3.53
N VAL A 40 -2.03 -0.76 3.16
CA VAL A 40 -2.37 -1.31 1.83
C VAL A 40 -1.88 -0.42 0.68
N THR A 41 -1.88 0.90 0.86
CA THR A 41 -1.37 1.89 -0.10
C THR A 41 0.09 1.67 -0.46
N ILE A 42 0.93 1.27 0.50
CA ILE A 42 2.34 0.93 0.29
C ILE A 42 2.49 -0.54 -0.12
N GLY A 43 1.70 -1.43 0.48
CA GLY A 43 1.71 -2.87 0.19
C GLY A 43 1.49 -3.17 -1.29
N TYR A 44 0.36 -2.71 -1.84
CA TYR A 44 -0.01 -2.93 -3.25
C TYR A 44 0.93 -2.21 -4.21
N SER A 45 1.38 -0.99 -3.86
CA SER A 45 2.40 -0.27 -4.63
C SER A 45 3.71 -1.08 -4.76
N LYS A 46 4.11 -1.81 -3.70
CA LYS A 46 5.28 -2.69 -3.72
C LYS A 46 5.07 -3.93 -4.59
N VAL A 47 3.87 -4.49 -4.62
CA VAL A 47 3.50 -5.59 -5.53
C VAL A 47 3.60 -5.12 -6.97
N LEU A 48 2.94 -3.99 -7.30
CA LEU A 48 3.00 -3.37 -8.62
C LEU A 48 4.45 -3.12 -9.07
N ALA A 49 5.26 -2.46 -8.24
CA ALA A 49 6.66 -2.18 -8.57
C ALA A 49 7.48 -3.46 -8.86
N ARG A 50 7.21 -4.55 -8.12
CA ARG A 50 7.88 -5.83 -8.35
C ARG A 50 7.46 -6.48 -9.66
N VAL A 51 6.17 -6.42 -9.99
CA VAL A 51 5.63 -6.97 -11.25
C VAL A 51 6.23 -6.21 -12.42
N VAL A 52 6.12 -4.88 -12.42
CA VAL A 52 6.64 -4.02 -13.50
C VAL A 52 8.14 -4.22 -13.71
N LYS A 53 8.93 -4.33 -12.62
CA LYS A 53 10.38 -4.58 -12.71
C LYS A 53 10.75 -5.88 -13.45
N ARG A 54 9.86 -6.88 -13.46
CA ARG A 54 10.10 -8.19 -14.07
C ARG A 54 9.56 -8.30 -15.50
N MET A 55 8.79 -7.31 -15.96
CA MET A 55 8.25 -7.31 -17.31
C MET A 55 9.32 -6.87 -18.31
N SER A 56 9.38 -7.52 -19.47
CA SER A 56 10.28 -7.16 -20.57
C SER A 56 9.84 -5.87 -21.29
N GLY A 57 8.58 -5.46 -21.12
CA GLY A 57 8.01 -4.23 -21.62
C GLY A 57 6.57 -4.07 -21.12
N LEU A 58 6.05 -2.84 -21.19
CA LEU A 58 4.64 -2.56 -20.89
C LEU A 58 3.84 -2.66 -22.20
N GLY A 59 2.82 -3.53 -22.23
CA GLY A 59 1.91 -3.60 -23.38
C GLY A 59 1.00 -2.38 -23.45
N SER A 60 0.29 -2.22 -24.58
CA SER A 60 -0.71 -1.17 -24.78
C SER A 60 -2.09 -1.51 -24.19
N ALA A 61 -2.33 -2.77 -23.85
CA ALA A 61 -3.58 -3.21 -23.26
C ALA A 61 -3.65 -2.84 -21.76
N PRO A 62 -4.80 -2.40 -21.25
CA PRO A 62 -4.97 -2.13 -19.83
C PRO A 62 -4.88 -3.43 -19.02
N TYR A 63 -4.22 -3.36 -17.86
CA TYR A 63 -4.16 -4.45 -16.90
C TYR A 63 -5.28 -4.31 -15.87
N GLN A 64 -5.85 -5.43 -15.42
CA GLN A 64 -6.82 -5.41 -14.32
C GLN A 64 -6.10 -5.11 -13.01
N PHE A 65 -6.62 -4.14 -12.24
CA PHE A 65 -6.02 -3.70 -10.97
C PHE A 65 -5.85 -4.84 -9.95
N ARG A 66 -6.73 -5.86 -10.02
CA ARG A 66 -6.69 -7.04 -9.14
C ARG A 66 -5.39 -7.85 -9.20
N PHE A 67 -4.61 -7.72 -10.27
CA PHE A 67 -3.32 -8.39 -10.39
C PHE A 67 -2.20 -7.73 -9.59
N PHE A 68 -2.45 -6.55 -9.02
CA PHE A 68 -1.46 -5.77 -8.27
C PHE A 68 -1.88 -5.51 -6.83
N MET A 69 -2.95 -6.16 -6.38
CA MET A 69 -3.36 -6.23 -4.99
C MET A 69 -2.73 -7.46 -4.35
#